data_AF-A0A2C6KMQ9-F1
#
_entry.id   AF-A0A2C6KMQ9-F1
#
_cell.length_a   1.000
_cell.length_b   1.000
_cell.length_c   1.000
_cell.angle_alpha   90.00
_cell.angle_beta   90.00
_cell.angle_gamma   90.00
#
_symmetry.space_group_name_H-M   'P 1'
#
loop_
_entity.id
_entity.type
_entity.pdbx_description
1 polymer ?
#
loop_
_entity_poly.entity_id
_entity_poly.type
_entity_poly.pdbx_seq_one_letter_code
_entity_poly.pdbx_strand_id
1 'polypeptide(L)' 'VCCLQGPFCVEEMARWNSLGYFDPGLPVRYCHTDRFIPLNKLYPPPQKPFSSPPK' A
#
# COMPACT_ATOMS: atom_id res chain seq x y z
N VAL A 1 11.03 18.09 -0.99
CA VAL A 1 11.80 16.86 -1.25
C VAL A 1 10.80 15.72 -1.39
N CYS A 2 10.44 15.30 -2.61
CA CYS A 2 9.57 14.14 -2.80
C CYS A 2 10.42 12.87 -2.72
N CYS A 3 10.79 12.47 -1.50
CA CYS A 3 11.47 11.20 -1.29
C CYS A 3 10.43 10.10 -1.38
N LEU A 4 10.57 9.21 -2.37
CA LEU A 4 9.90 7.92 -2.33
C LEU A 4 10.32 7.23 -1.03
N GLN A 5 9.36 6.91 -0.17
CA GLN A 5 9.60 6.29 1.13
C GLN A 5 9.48 4.78 1.00
N GLY A 6 10.47 4.05 1.52
CA GLY A 6 10.55 2.60 1.50
C GLY A 6 11.87 2.07 0.90
N PRO A 7 12.00 0.74 0.72
CA PRO A 7 10.98 -0.29 0.94
C PRO A 7 10.62 -0.48 2.42
N PHE A 8 9.37 -0.87 2.69
CA PHE A 8 8.87 -1.20 4.03
C PHE A 8 8.38 -2.65 4.05
N CYS A 9 8.44 -3.30 5.21
CA CYS A 9 7.90 -4.63 5.36
C CYS A 9 6.36 -4.60 5.28
N VAL A 10 5.77 -5.66 4.73
CA VAL A 10 4.29 -5.78 4.58
C VAL A 10 3.59 -5.65 5.94
N GLU A 11 4.19 -6.17 7.01
CA GLU A 11 3.67 -6.09 8.37
C GLU A 11 3.57 -4.63 8.89
N GLU A 12 4.57 -3.80 8.60
CA GLU A 12 4.59 -2.39 8.98
C GLU A 12 3.51 -1.61 8.22
N MET A 13 3.42 -1.84 6.90
CA MET A 13 2.39 -1.25 6.04
C MET A 13 0.98 -1.67 6.49
N ALA A 14 0.79 -2.94 6.84
CA ALA A 14 -0.48 -3.44 7.36
C ALA A 14 -0.86 -2.78 8.69
N ARG A 15 0.11 -2.58 9.60
CA ARG A 15 -0.10 -1.89 10.87
C ARG A 15 -0.50 -0.43 10.64
N TRP A 16 0.20 0.31 9.78
CA TRP A 16 -0.15 1.70 9.50
C TRP A 16 -1.53 1.83 8.85
N ASN A 17 -1.87 0.93 7.92
CA ASN A 17 -3.20 0.85 7.35
C ASN A 17 -4.28 0.61 8.42
N SER A 18 -4.04 -0.31 9.36
CA SER A 18 -5.01 -0.59 10.45
C SER A 18 -5.21 0.56 11.42
N LEU A 19 -4.22 1.44 11.54
CA LEU A 19 -4.28 2.64 12.38
C LEU A 19 -4.90 3.85 11.65
N GLY A 20 -5.27 3.69 10.37
CA GLY A 20 -5.90 4.75 9.58
C GLY A 20 -4.93 5.82 9.06
N TYR A 21 -3.63 5.54 9.00
CA TYR A 21 -2.63 6.48 8.47
C TYR A 21 -2.70 6.65 6.95
N PHE A 22 -3.35 5.72 6.24
CA PHE A 22 -3.38 5.72 4.79
C PHE A 22 -4.70 6.22 4.24
N ASP A 23 -4.60 7.19 3.34
CA ASP A 23 -5.71 7.60 2.49
C ASP A 23 -5.99 6.52 1.42
N PRO A 24 -7.26 6.23 1.05
CA PRO A 24 -7.57 5.27 -0.01
C PRO A 24 -6.94 5.59 -1.37
N GLY A 25 -6.66 6.87 -1.65
CA GLY A 25 -5.99 7.36 -2.84
C GLY A 25 -4.46 7.33 -2.76
N LEU A 26 -3.87 6.91 -1.63
CA LEU A 26 -2.43 6.87 -1.41
C LEU A 26 -1.74 6.03 -2.50
N PRO A 27 -0.82 6.61 -3.30
CA PRO A 27 -0.08 5.86 -4.30
C PRO A 27 0.91 4.90 -3.64
N VAL A 28 0.76 3.61 -3.91
CA VAL A 28 1.61 2.53 -3.40
C VAL A 28 2.09 1.64 -4.55
N ARG A 29 3.21 0.96 -4.35
CA ARG A 29 3.72 -0.08 -5.26
C ARG A 29 4.18 -1.28 -4.45
N TYR A 30 4.07 -2.47 -5.01
CA TYR A 30 4.50 -3.70 -4.35
C TYR A 30 5.96 -4.05 -4.68
N CYS A 31 6.33 -3.99 -5.95
CA CYS A 31 7.70 -4.20 -6.42
C CYS A 31 8.36 -2.91 -6.95
N HIS A 32 9.68 -2.90 -7.04
CA HIS A 32 10.46 -1.77 -7.58
C HIS A 32 10.15 -1.46 -9.05
N THR A 33 9.74 -2.47 -9.81
CA THR A 33 9.38 -2.36 -11.23
C THR A 33 7.94 -1.90 -11.44
N ASP A 34 7.11 -1.93 -10.40
CA ASP A 34 5.69 -1.61 -10.52
C ASP A 34 5.47 -0.11 -10.56
N ARG A 35 4.40 0.28 -11.26
CA ARG A 35 3.89 1.65 -11.20
C ARG A 35 3.21 1.87 -9.86
N PHE A 36 3.33 3.08 -9.32
CA PHE A 36 2.50 3.47 -8.19
C PHE A 36 1.03 3.52 -8.62
N ILE A 37 0.19 2.81 -7.88
CA ILE A 37 -1.27 2.84 -8.06
C ILE A 37 -1.95 3.17 -6.73
N PRO A 38 -3.14 3.78 -6.75
CA PRO A 38 -3.89 4.07 -5.53
C PRO A 38 -4.15 2.81 -4.69
N LEU A 39 -4.05 2.92 -3.37
CA LEU A 39 -4.22 1.82 -2.42
C LEU A 39 -5.56 1.09 -2.61
N ASN A 40 -6.65 1.84 -2.82
CA ASN A 40 -7.99 1.29 -3.07
C ASN A 40 -8.15 0.57 -4.42
N LYS A 41 -7.25 0.81 -5.38
CA LYS A 41 -7.20 0.08 -6.65
C LYS A 41 -6.35 -1.18 -6.53
N LEU A 42 -5.27 -1.12 -5.74
CA LEU A 42 -4.41 -2.27 -5.44
C LEU A 42 -5.14 -3.32 -4.59
N TYR A 43 -5.95 -2.85 -3.64
CA TYR A 43 -6.77 -3.68 -2.76
C TYR A 43 -8.23 -3.22 -2.80
N PRO A 44 -9.00 -3.65 -3.82
CA PRO A 44 -10.40 -3.27 -3.94
C PRO A 44 -11.24 -3.92 -2.82
N PRO A 45 -12.31 -3.28 -2.33
CA PRO A 45 -13.25 -3.90 -1.40
C PRO A 45 -13.78 -5.24 -1.93
N PRO A 46 -13.98 -6.28 -1.09
CA PRO A 46 -13.85 -6.29 0.37
C PRO A 46 -12.43 -6.67 0.86
N GLN A 47 -11.42 -6.67 -0.01
CA GLN A 47 -10.09 -7.11 0.34
C GLN A 47 -9.45 -6.17 1.37
N LYS A 48 -8.88 -6.74 2.43
CA LYS A 48 -8.11 -5.99 3.41
C LYS A 48 -6.72 -5.69 2.80
N PRO A 49 -6.29 -4.41 2.75
CA PRO A 49 -4.95 -4.10 2.28
C PRO A 49 -3.86 -4.85 3.06
N PHE A 50 -2.84 -5.31 2.34
CA PHE A 50 -1.66 -5.99 2.89
C PHE A 50 -1.93 -7.35 3.59
N SER A 51 -3.14 -7.92 3.51
CA SER A 51 -3.40 -9.27 4.05
C SER A 51 -2.94 -10.40 3.12
N SER A 52 -2.70 -10.08 1.86
CA SER A 52 -2.20 -10.99 0.84
C SER A 52 -1.36 -10.21 -0.18
N PRO A 53 -0.52 -10.87 -0.98
CA PRO A 53 0.08 -10.24 -2.14
C PRO A 53 -1.01 -9.64 -3.04
N PRO A 54 -0.80 -8.45 -3.61
CA PRO A 54 -1.68 -7.92 -4.64
C PRO A 54 -1.63 -8.79 -5.90
N LYS A 55 -2.75 -8.86 -6.62
CA LYS A 55 -2.85 -9.56 -7.91
C LYS A 55 -2.25 -8.74 -9.05
#